data_AF-A0AAE4UUR8-F1
#
_entry.id   AF-A0AAE4UUR8-F1
#
_cell.length_a   1.000
_cell.length_b   1.000
_cell.length_c   1.000
_cell.angle_alpha   90.00
_cell.angle_beta   90.00
_cell.angle_gamma   90.00
#
_symmetry.space_group_name_H-M   'P 1'
#
loop_
_entity.id
_entity.type
_entity.pdbx_description
1 polymer ?
#
loop_
_entity_poly.entity_id
_entity_poly.type
_entity_poly.pdbx_seq_one_letter_code
_entity_poly.pdbx_strand_id
1 'polypeptide(L)'
;MTGHEKGPALADEALPVDDLLESVSESTRACPDCGQAEHAETCPILMGLRGESEVDREWFEMHPLATEYRRDLSAREEYLLRRLLDLPADLVPYGRVHVIQVRPGLRIRDWRAINWYLPISVGGERSC
;
A
#
# COMPACT_ATOMS: atom_id res chain seq x y z
N MET A 1 14.77 59.10 -3.17
CA MET A 1 15.08 58.50 -1.86
C MET A 1 14.30 57.22 -1.76
N THR A 2 15.05 56.16 -1.47
CA THR A 2 14.75 54.74 -1.54
C THR A 2 13.82 54.25 -0.43
N GLY A 3 13.10 53.16 -0.71
CA GLY A 3 12.79 52.15 0.30
C GLY A 3 11.34 52.05 0.73
N HIS A 4 10.55 51.22 0.04
CA HIS A 4 9.53 50.39 0.68
C HIS A 4 9.77 48.97 0.19
N GLU A 5 10.39 48.17 1.05
CA GLU A 5 10.65 46.75 0.84
C GLU A 5 9.32 46.01 0.87
N LYS A 6 8.91 45.49 -0.28
CA LYS A 6 7.77 44.58 -0.41
C LYS A 6 8.31 43.17 -0.13
N GLY A 7 8.17 42.71 1.12
CA GLY A 7 8.41 41.30 1.45
C GLY A 7 7.47 40.41 0.62
N PRO A 8 7.94 39.26 0.09
CA PRO A 8 7.05 38.36 -0.62
C PRO A 8 6.05 37.76 0.37
N ALA A 9 4.77 37.98 0.09
CA ALA A 9 3.68 37.23 0.70
C ALA A 9 3.93 35.74 0.40
N LEU A 10 4.10 34.95 1.47
CA LEU A 10 3.93 33.50 1.41
C LEU A 10 2.48 33.26 1.00
N ALA A 11 2.28 32.99 -0.28
CA ALA A 11 1.03 32.43 -0.75
C ALA A 11 0.89 31.05 -0.10
N ASP A 12 -0.14 30.92 0.73
CA ASP A 12 -0.69 29.67 1.24
C ASP A 12 -1.38 28.96 0.06
N GLU A 13 -0.58 28.56 -0.95
CA GLU A 13 -1.02 27.67 -2.01
C GLU A 13 -1.09 26.27 -1.41
N ALA A 14 -2.25 25.95 -0.84
CA ALA A 14 -2.68 24.58 -0.68
C ALA A 14 -2.56 23.90 -2.04
N LEU A 15 -1.54 23.04 -2.17
CA LEU A 15 -1.29 22.28 -3.39
C LEU A 15 -2.57 21.55 -3.78
N PRO A 16 -3.02 21.66 -5.04
CA PRO A 16 -4.18 20.92 -5.49
C PRO A 16 -3.91 19.43 -5.32
N VAL A 17 -4.80 18.75 -4.60
CA VAL A 17 -4.80 17.28 -4.41
C VAL A 17 -4.79 16.50 -5.73
N ASP A 18 -5.11 17.16 -6.84
CA ASP A 18 -5.05 16.62 -8.19
C ASP A 18 -3.61 16.31 -8.66
N ASP A 19 -2.60 17.08 -8.24
CA ASP A 19 -1.20 16.87 -8.67
C ASP A 19 -0.55 15.63 -8.05
N LEU A 20 -1.04 15.20 -6.88
CA LEU A 20 -0.60 13.95 -6.24
C LEU A 20 -1.14 12.71 -6.97
N LEU A 21 -2.27 12.82 -7.66
CA LEU A 21 -2.87 11.76 -8.47
C LEU A 21 -2.25 11.66 -9.87
N GLU A 22 -1.73 12.76 -10.43
CA GLU A 22 -1.07 12.75 -11.74
C GLU A 22 0.36 12.19 -11.72
N SER A 23 1.03 12.19 -10.56
CA SER A 23 2.34 11.54 -10.37
C SER A 23 2.28 10.02 -10.19
N VAL A 24 1.09 9.45 -10.03
CA VAL A 24 0.86 7.99 -10.08
C VAL A 24 0.81 7.62 -11.56
N SER A 25 2.01 7.63 -12.17
CA SER A 25 2.26 7.34 -13.58
C SER A 25 1.42 6.17 -14.08
N GLU A 26 1.02 6.21 -15.36
CA GLU A 26 0.25 5.14 -16.03
C GLU A 26 0.83 3.73 -15.83
N SER A 27 2.12 3.62 -15.50
CA SER A 27 2.79 2.38 -15.07
C SER A 27 2.28 1.77 -13.75
N THR A 28 1.55 2.52 -12.91
CA THR A 28 0.90 2.02 -11.69
C THR A 28 -0.48 1.42 -11.97
N ARG A 29 -1.03 1.63 -13.18
CA ARG A 29 -2.28 1.01 -13.62
C ARG A 29 -2.07 -0.40 -14.16
N ALA A 30 -0.84 -0.76 -14.50
CA ALA A 30 -0.47 -2.07 -15.02
C ALA A 30 0.27 -2.86 -13.94
N CYS A 31 -0.11 -4.12 -13.74
CA CYS A 31 0.66 -5.02 -12.88
C CYS A 31 2.12 -5.12 -13.38
N PRO A 32 3.14 -4.88 -12.55
CA PRO A 32 4.54 -4.90 -13.00
C PRO A 32 4.99 -6.30 -13.48
N ASP A 33 4.29 -7.35 -13.07
CA ASP A 33 4.58 -8.73 -13.47
C ASP A 33 3.96 -9.14 -14.82
N CYS A 34 2.87 -8.49 -15.26
CA CYS A 34 2.16 -8.90 -16.48
C CYS A 34 1.69 -7.74 -17.41
N GLY A 35 1.89 -6.49 -17.02
CA GLY A 35 1.58 -5.31 -17.83
C GLY A 35 0.09 -5.00 -18.02
N GLN A 36 -0.82 -5.74 -17.38
CA GLN A 36 -2.27 -5.60 -17.57
C GLN A 36 -2.91 -4.83 -16.41
N ALA A 37 -3.92 -4.02 -16.74
CA ALA A 37 -4.74 -3.29 -15.76
C ALA A 37 -5.86 -4.14 -15.15
N GLU A 38 -6.26 -5.21 -15.86
CA GLU A 38 -7.18 -6.23 -15.40
C GLU A 38 -6.46 -7.58 -15.48
N HIS A 39 -6.41 -8.30 -14.36
CA HIS A 39 -5.76 -9.60 -14.33
C HIS A 39 -6.70 -10.65 -14.96
N ALA A 40 -6.19 -11.43 -15.91
CA ALA A 40 -6.88 -12.66 -16.33
C ALA A 40 -7.16 -13.53 -15.10
N GLU A 41 -8.27 -14.28 -15.09
CA GLU A 41 -8.65 -15.16 -13.98
C GLU A 41 -7.58 -16.20 -13.62
N THR A 42 -6.64 -16.44 -14.53
CA THR A 42 -5.50 -17.36 -14.42
C THR A 42 -4.22 -16.70 -13.87
N CYS A 43 -4.22 -15.40 -13.56
CA CYS A 43 -3.03 -14.74 -13.01
C CYS A 43 -2.67 -15.35 -11.64
N PRO A 44 -1.43 -15.83 -11.45
CA PRO A 44 -1.01 -16.46 -10.19
C PRO A 44 -1.18 -15.56 -8.96
N ILE A 45 -0.97 -14.25 -9.14
CA ILE A 45 -1.16 -13.25 -8.08
C ILE A 45 -2.65 -13.09 -7.75
N LEU A 46 -3.50 -12.98 -8.77
CA LEU A 46 -4.96 -12.88 -8.58
C LEU A 46 -5.52 -14.14 -7.92
N MET A 47 -5.10 -15.33 -8.37
CA MET A 47 -5.49 -16.60 -7.76
C MET A 47 -5.02 -16.72 -6.31
N GLY A 48 -3.78 -16.29 -6.05
CA GLY A 48 -3.20 -16.29 -4.70
C GLY A 48 -3.96 -15.38 -3.74
N LEU A 49 -4.44 -14.24 -4.23
CA LEU A 49 -5.06 -13.17 -3.45
C LEU A 49 -6.58 -13.04 -3.63
N ARG A 50 -7.26 -14.08 -4.14
CA ARG A 50 -8.72 -14.03 -4.34
C ARG A 50 -9.47 -13.79 -3.04
N GLY A 51 -9.08 -14.48 -1.96
CA GLY A 51 -9.71 -14.34 -0.65
C GLY A 51 -9.57 -12.92 -0.09
N GLU A 52 -8.39 -12.34 -0.20
CA GLU A 52 -8.13 -10.95 0.20
C GLU A 52 -8.97 -9.97 -0.64
N SER A 53 -9.15 -10.26 -1.93
CA SER A 53 -9.99 -9.44 -2.82
C SER A 53 -11.46 -9.49 -2.44
N GLU A 54 -11.96 -10.64 -1.98
CA GLU A 54 -13.32 -10.81 -1.48
C GLU A 54 -13.52 -10.06 -0.16
N VAL A 55 -12.58 -10.19 0.80
CA VAL A 55 -12.61 -9.45 2.07
C VAL A 55 -12.61 -7.94 1.82
N ASP A 56 -11.75 -7.46 0.91
CA ASP A 56 -11.69 -6.04 0.60
C ASP A 56 -12.99 -5.54 -0.04
N ARG A 57 -13.60 -6.36 -0.91
CA ARG A 57 -14.91 -6.06 -1.51
C ARG A 57 -16.01 -5.97 -0.46
N GLU A 58 -16.13 -6.98 0.40
CA GLU A 58 -17.15 -7.03 1.44
C GLU A 58 -17.03 -5.84 2.41
N TRP A 59 -15.81 -5.43 2.73
CA TRP A 59 -15.59 -4.26 3.57
C TRP A 59 -16.15 -2.98 2.93
N PHE A 60 -15.86 -2.70 1.66
CA PHE A 60 -16.41 -1.52 0.97
C PHE A 60 -17.92 -1.61 0.72
N GLU A 61 -18.47 -2.81 0.54
CA GLU A 61 -19.93 -3.03 0.47
C GLU A 61 -20.62 -2.63 1.80
N MET A 62 -19.98 -2.88 2.94
CA MET A 62 -20.45 -2.44 4.26
C MET A 62 -20.19 -0.95 4.55
N HIS A 63 -19.27 -0.32 3.83
CA HIS A 63 -18.84 1.08 4.05
C HIS A 63 -18.90 1.89 2.75
N PRO A 64 -20.11 2.15 2.20
CA PRO A 64 -20.27 2.69 0.84
C PRO A 64 -19.75 4.12 0.64
N LEU A 65 -19.48 4.85 1.74
CA LEU A 65 -18.93 6.21 1.69
C LEU A 65 -17.41 6.24 1.89
N ALA A 66 -16.78 5.11 2.24
CA ALA A 66 -15.34 5.06 2.44
C ALA A 66 -14.62 4.92 1.10
N THR A 67 -13.54 5.68 0.92
CA THR A 67 -12.66 5.59 -0.24
C THR A 67 -11.39 4.79 0.05
N GLU A 68 -11.10 4.54 1.34
CA GLU A 68 -9.92 3.82 1.78
C GLU A 68 -10.13 3.18 3.16
N TYR A 69 -9.32 2.17 3.46
CA TYR A 69 -9.13 1.67 4.82
C TYR A 69 -7.77 1.01 4.99
N ARG A 70 -7.42 0.71 6.25
CA ARG A 70 -6.18 0.04 6.61
C ARG A 70 -6.48 -1.26 7.35
N ARG A 71 -5.80 -2.34 6.97
CA ARG A 71 -5.90 -3.65 7.63
C ARG A 71 -4.54 -4.28 7.83
N ASP A 72 -4.51 -5.31 8.66
CA ASP A 72 -3.30 -6.10 8.85
C ASP A 72 -2.96 -6.89 7.58
N LEU A 73 -1.67 -7.19 7.42
CA LEU A 73 -1.16 -8.00 6.32
C LEU A 73 -1.68 -9.43 6.45
N SER A 74 -2.23 -9.99 5.37
CA SER A 74 -2.67 -11.39 5.39
C SER A 74 -1.47 -12.34 5.29
N ALA A 75 -1.62 -13.58 5.78
CA ALA A 75 -0.57 -14.60 5.64
C ALA A 75 -0.21 -14.90 4.18
N ARG A 76 -1.16 -14.77 3.23
CA ARG A 76 -0.91 -15.00 1.80
C ARG A 76 -0.18 -13.82 1.17
N GLU A 77 -0.56 -12.59 1.53
CA GLU A 77 0.16 -11.39 1.11
C GLU A 77 1.57 -11.38 1.65
N GLU A 78 1.77 -11.78 2.91
CA GLU A 78 3.09 -11.95 3.50
C GLU A 78 3.92 -12.97 2.71
N TYR A 79 3.38 -14.15 2.43
CA TYR A 79 4.05 -15.16 1.62
C TYR A 79 4.46 -14.62 0.23
N LEU A 80 3.55 -13.90 -0.44
CA LEU A 80 3.81 -13.30 -1.74
C LEU A 80 4.92 -12.24 -1.66
N LEU A 81 4.82 -11.30 -0.72
CA LEU A 81 5.81 -10.23 -0.55
C LEU A 81 7.19 -10.79 -0.22
N ARG A 82 7.28 -11.82 0.64
CA ARG A 82 8.55 -12.49 0.91
C ARG A 82 9.18 -13.08 -0.35
N ARG A 83 8.37 -13.69 -1.23
CA ARG A 83 8.84 -14.24 -2.50
C ARG A 83 9.29 -13.17 -3.49
N LEU A 84 8.53 -12.07 -3.60
CA LEU A 84 8.82 -10.98 -4.54
C LEU A 84 10.05 -10.16 -4.13
N LEU A 85 10.25 -9.98 -2.82
CA LEU A 85 11.33 -9.17 -2.26
C LEU A 85 12.55 -9.99 -1.83
N ASP A 86 12.55 -11.31 -2.06
CA ASP A 86 13.59 -12.26 -1.63
C ASP A 86 13.97 -12.12 -0.14
N LEU A 87 12.94 -12.05 0.71
CA LEU A 87 13.13 -11.79 2.14
C LEU A 87 13.35 -13.08 2.94
N PRO A 88 14.29 -13.08 3.90
CA PRO A 88 14.48 -14.17 4.86
C PRO A 88 13.20 -14.51 5.64
N ALA A 89 13.04 -15.79 6.03
CA ALA A 89 11.86 -16.29 6.73
C ALA A 89 11.75 -15.82 8.19
N ASP A 90 12.86 -15.40 8.79
CA ASP A 90 13.00 -14.94 10.18
C ASP A 90 12.65 -13.45 10.38
N LEU A 91 12.59 -12.67 9.29
CA LEU A 91 12.05 -11.31 9.35
C LEU A 91 10.57 -11.34 9.69
N VAL A 92 10.12 -10.43 10.55
CA VAL A 92 8.71 -10.26 10.91
C VAL A 92 8.16 -9.01 10.24
N PRO A 93 7.03 -9.09 9.51
CA PRO A 93 6.41 -7.91 8.92
C PRO A 93 5.73 -7.06 10.01
N TYR A 94 5.74 -5.75 9.82
CA TYR A 94 4.96 -4.81 10.61
C TYR A 94 4.44 -3.67 9.73
N GLY A 95 3.38 -3.02 10.19
CA GLY A 95 2.64 -2.03 9.41
C GLY A 95 1.28 -2.53 8.99
N ARG A 96 0.59 -1.76 8.15
CA ARG A 96 -0.76 -2.09 7.66
C ARG A 96 -0.83 -1.93 6.15
N VAL A 97 -1.59 -2.81 5.52
CA VAL A 97 -1.98 -2.70 4.12
C VAL A 97 -2.98 -1.56 4.00
N HIS A 98 -2.71 -0.61 3.12
CA HIS A 98 -3.63 0.47 2.79
C HIS A 98 -4.40 0.08 1.53
N VAL A 99 -5.70 -0.11 1.67
CA VAL A 99 -6.57 -0.48 0.56
C VAL A 99 -7.34 0.75 0.11
N ILE A 100 -7.21 1.11 -1.16
CA ILE A 100 -7.80 2.31 -1.75
C ILE A 100 -8.80 1.88 -2.83
N GLN A 101 -10.03 2.38 -2.75
CA GLN A 101 -11.03 2.19 -3.79
C GLN A 101 -10.92 3.32 -4.82
N VAL A 102 -10.33 3.00 -5.97
CA VAL A 102 -10.12 3.96 -7.07
C VAL A 102 -11.44 4.24 -7.81
N ARG A 103 -12.26 3.20 -7.98
CA ARG A 103 -13.63 3.26 -8.53
C ARG A 103 -14.41 2.03 -8.05
N PRO A 104 -15.76 1.99 -8.18
CA PRO A 104 -16.53 0.80 -7.87
C PRO A 104 -15.96 -0.45 -8.57
N GLY A 105 -15.66 -1.50 -7.79
CA GLY A 105 -15.08 -2.74 -8.27
C GLY A 105 -13.55 -2.75 -8.49
N LEU A 106 -12.87 -1.60 -8.50
CA LEU A 106 -11.41 -1.51 -8.64
C LEU A 106 -10.77 -0.98 -7.36
N ARG A 107 -9.84 -1.76 -6.81
CA ARG A 107 -9.12 -1.46 -5.58
C ARG A 107 -7.63 -1.66 -5.78
N ILE A 108 -6.83 -0.83 -5.12
CA ILE A 108 -5.38 -0.96 -5.05
C ILE A 108 -5.00 -1.32 -3.62
N ARG A 109 -4.05 -2.23 -3.47
CA ARG A 109 -3.38 -2.49 -2.20
C ARG A 109 -2.01 -1.85 -2.23
N ASP A 110 -1.80 -0.90 -1.33
CA ASP A 110 -0.49 -0.29 -1.11
C ASP A 110 0.19 -0.97 0.09
N TRP A 111 1.35 -1.57 -0.18
CA TRP A 111 2.20 -2.24 0.81
C TRP A 111 3.41 -1.40 1.21
N ARG A 112 3.56 -0.14 0.76
CA ARG A 112 4.72 0.71 1.06
C ARG A 112 4.92 0.95 2.56
N ALA A 113 3.85 0.89 3.35
CA ALA A 113 3.92 1.01 4.81
C ALA A 113 4.33 -0.31 5.51
N ILE A 114 4.44 -1.42 4.80
CA ILE A 114 4.91 -2.70 5.32
C ILE A 114 6.43 -2.67 5.40
N ASN A 115 6.93 -2.81 6.61
CA ASN A 115 8.34 -2.87 6.92
C ASN A 115 8.67 -4.22 7.56
N TRP A 116 9.97 -4.53 7.68
CA TRP A 116 10.44 -5.82 8.16
C TRP A 116 11.51 -5.61 9.23
N TYR A 117 11.48 -6.42 10.28
CA TYR A 117 12.52 -6.41 11.32
C TYR A 117 12.91 -7.83 11.71
N LEU A 118 14.15 -7.99 12.17
CA LEU A 118 14.60 -9.23 12.79
C LEU A 118 14.28 -9.14 14.30
N PRO A 119 13.47 -10.05 14.86
CA PRO A 119 13.22 -10.07 16.29
C PRO A 119 14.52 -10.41 17.02
N ILE A 120 14.95 -9.56 17.95
CA ILE A 120 16.09 -9.87 18.81
C ILE A 120 15.66 -11.04 19.70
N SER A 121 16.25 -12.21 19.49
CA SER A 121 16.12 -13.31 20.43
C SER A 121 16.70 -12.85 21.76
N VAL A 122 15.85 -12.65 22.77
CA VAL A 122 16.31 -12.37 24.12
C VAL A 122 16.85 -13.69 24.69
N GLY A 123 18.06 -14.04 24.29
CA GLY A 123 18.82 -15.17 24.81
C GLY A 123 19.22 -14.90 26.25
N GLY A 124 18.30 -15.12 27.17
CA GLY A 124 18.56 -15.20 28.60
C GLY A 124 18.54 -16.65 29.04
N GLU A 125 19.55 -17.42 28.67
CA GLU A 125 19.88 -18.65 29.40
C GLU A 125 20.23 -18.26 30.83
N ARG A 126 19.25 -18.28 31.72
CA ARG A 126 19.52 -18.49 33.14
C ARG A 126 19.58 -19.99 33.34
N SER A 127 20.74 -20.58 33.08
CA SER A 127 21.11 -21.85 33.71
C SER A 127 21.07 -21.63 35.23
N CYS A 128 20.16 -22.34 35.89
CA CYS A 128 20.22 -22.59 37.33
C CYS A 128 21.27 -23.66 37.62
#